data_AF-X1TAD3-F1
#
_entry.id   AF-X1TAD3-F1
#
_cell.length_a   1.000
_cell.length_b   1.000
_cell.length_c   1.000
_cell.angle_alpha   90.00
_cell.angle_beta   90.00
_cell.angle_gamma   90.00
#
_symmetry.space_group_name_H-M   'P 1'
#
loop_
_entity.id
_entity.type
_entity.pdbx_description
1 polymer ?
#
loop_
_entity_poly.entity_id
_entity_poly.type
_entity_poly.pdbx_seq_one_letter_code
_entity_poly.pdbx_strand_id
1 'polypeptide(L)'
;SIAASEIASIEDLNKPDVREKLGGKILTSEVGNGQYKLTEKAIELYKLDGYKMVASSESGMLSELDRNLKRDKWSLVNAWSPHWMFSKWSLRYLDDPKKIFGGAEQIHAVARKGFSAPPAPRHRKPAAAPRCAPAG
;
A
#
# COMPACT_ATOMS: atom_id res chain seq x y z
N SER A 1 -19.50 -7.96 -1.76
CA SER A 1 -19.17 -6.55 -1.98
C SER A 1 -20.44 -5.71 -1.94
N ILE A 2 -20.33 -4.40 -1.71
CA ILE A 2 -21.45 -3.45 -1.79
C ILE A 2 -21.88 -3.27 -3.25
N ALA A 3 -23.18 -3.13 -3.50
CA ALA A 3 -23.75 -3.01 -4.85
C ALA A 3 -23.28 -1.72 -5.54
N ALA A 4 -23.01 -1.80 -6.85
CA ALA A 4 -22.58 -0.65 -7.64
C ALA A 4 -23.66 0.45 -7.73
N SER A 5 -24.94 0.09 -7.54
CA SER A 5 -26.05 1.05 -7.46
C SER A 5 -26.01 1.93 -6.21
N GLU A 6 -25.35 1.49 -5.13
CA GLU A 6 -25.18 2.31 -3.92
C GLU A 6 -23.93 3.18 -4.01
N ILE A 7 -22.82 2.58 -4.43
CA ILE A 7 -21.53 3.26 -4.56
C ILE A 7 -20.78 2.73 -5.78
N ALA A 8 -20.53 3.55 -6.79
CA ALA A 8 -19.82 3.12 -8.01
C ALA A 8 -18.42 3.73 -8.07
N SER A 9 -18.32 5.02 -7.72
CA SER A 9 -17.16 5.87 -7.95
C SER A 9 -16.62 6.50 -6.66
N ILE A 10 -15.42 7.07 -6.74
CA ILE A 10 -14.84 7.86 -5.64
C ILE A 10 -15.70 9.10 -5.33
N GLU A 11 -16.40 9.67 -6.33
CA GLU A 11 -17.29 10.81 -6.13
C GLU A 11 -18.48 10.48 -5.23
N ASP A 12 -18.98 9.23 -5.30
CA ASP A 12 -20.08 8.75 -4.46
C ASP A 12 -19.72 8.73 -2.97
N LEU A 13 -18.42 8.76 -2.62
CA LEU A 13 -17.98 8.84 -1.23
C LEU A 13 -18.42 10.14 -0.53
N ASN A 14 -18.69 11.21 -1.30
CA ASN A 14 -19.19 12.48 -0.77
C ASN A 14 -20.66 12.42 -0.35
N LYS A 15 -21.40 11.38 -0.72
CA LYS A 15 -22.79 11.21 -0.27
C LYS A 15 -22.80 11.04 1.27
N PRO A 16 -23.58 11.84 2.02
CA PRO A 16 -23.55 11.81 3.48
C PRO A 16 -23.85 10.43 4.09
N ASP A 17 -24.80 9.70 3.52
CA ASP A 17 -25.19 8.35 3.93
C ASP A 17 -24.08 7.32 3.68
N VAL A 18 -23.38 7.43 2.56
CA VAL A 18 -22.21 6.58 2.24
C VAL A 18 -21.09 6.83 3.26
N ARG A 19 -20.78 8.10 3.55
CA ARG A 19 -19.77 8.46 4.55
C ARG A 19 -20.12 7.96 5.94
N GLU A 20 -21.39 8.05 6.33
CA GLU A 20 -21.88 7.54 7.62
C GLU A 20 -21.73 6.02 7.72
N LYS A 21 -22.16 5.27 6.69
CA LYS A 21 -21.99 3.81 6.63
C LYS A 21 -20.51 3.40 6.70
N LEU A 22 -19.61 4.19 6.11
CA LEU A 22 -18.16 3.99 6.15
C LEU A 22 -17.49 4.55 7.42
N GLY A 23 -18.24 5.24 8.28
CA GLY A 23 -17.73 5.92 9.47
C GLY A 23 -16.67 6.98 9.17
N GLY A 24 -16.62 7.51 7.94
CA GLY A 24 -15.60 8.46 7.49
C GLY A 24 -14.17 7.93 7.60
N LYS A 25 -13.94 6.62 7.42
CA LYS A 25 -12.62 6.00 7.56
C LYS A 25 -12.14 5.36 6.26
N ILE A 26 -10.86 5.56 5.96
CA ILE A 26 -10.13 4.86 4.90
C ILE A 26 -9.05 4.03 5.59
N LEU A 27 -9.16 2.71 5.55
CA LEU A 27 -8.16 1.82 6.14
C LEU A 27 -6.92 1.77 5.24
N THR A 28 -5.74 2.00 5.80
CA THR A 28 -4.48 2.02 5.06
C THR A 28 -3.42 1.19 5.80
N SER A 29 -2.46 0.65 5.06
CA SER A 29 -1.32 -0.09 5.63
C SER A 29 -0.34 0.89 6.29
N GLU A 30 0.62 1.42 5.53
CA GLU A 30 1.72 2.23 6.04
C GLU A 30 1.66 3.69 5.57
N VAL A 31 2.01 4.63 6.44
CA VAL A 31 2.14 6.05 6.09
C VAL A 31 3.30 6.26 5.12
N GLY A 32 3.09 7.09 4.10
CA GLY A 32 4.17 7.61 3.26
C GLY A 32 4.57 6.74 2.07
N ASN A 33 3.97 5.56 1.89
CA ASN A 33 4.10 4.79 0.66
C ASN A 33 3.42 5.51 -0.53
N GLY A 34 3.68 5.06 -1.77
CA GLY A 34 3.12 5.69 -2.97
C GLY A 34 1.60 5.76 -2.96
N GLN A 35 0.95 4.65 -2.59
CA GLN A 35 -0.50 4.53 -2.57
C GLN A 35 -1.18 5.40 -1.49
N TYR A 36 -0.51 5.60 -0.37
CA TYR A 36 -0.93 6.49 0.71
C TYR A 36 -0.94 7.94 0.21
N LYS A 37 0.13 8.38 -0.45
CA LYS A 37 0.21 9.74 -1.04
C LYS A 37 -0.83 9.97 -2.13
N LEU A 38 -1.11 8.96 -2.96
CA LEU A 38 -2.18 9.04 -3.96
C LEU A 38 -3.55 9.17 -3.29
N THR A 39 -3.76 8.54 -2.14
CA THR A 39 -5.01 8.67 -1.37
C THR A 39 -5.14 10.03 -0.70
N GLU A 40 -4.05 10.61 -0.16
CA GLU A 40 -4.06 12.00 0.32
C GLU A 40 -4.48 12.96 -0.81
N LYS A 41 -3.88 12.78 -1.99
CA LYS A 41 -4.24 13.55 -3.18
C LYS A 41 -5.69 13.32 -3.61
N ALA A 42 -6.21 12.10 -3.48
CA ALA A 42 -7.60 11.79 -3.79
C ALA A 42 -8.57 12.48 -2.83
N ILE A 43 -8.28 12.46 -1.53
CA ILE A 43 -9.09 13.18 -0.52
C ILE A 43 -9.16 14.67 -0.87
N GLU A 44 -8.03 15.28 -1.24
CA GLU A 44 -7.97 16.69 -1.62
C GLU A 44 -8.74 16.98 -2.92
N LEU A 45 -8.44 16.25 -4.00
CA LEU A 45 -9.00 16.54 -5.32
C LEU A 45 -10.49 16.19 -5.45
N TYR A 46 -10.96 15.16 -4.75
CA TYR A 46 -12.38 14.82 -4.70
C TYR A 46 -13.14 15.54 -3.57
N LYS A 47 -12.44 16.33 -2.75
CA LYS A 47 -13.00 17.03 -1.58
C LYS A 47 -13.75 16.07 -0.65
N LEU A 48 -13.09 14.97 -0.29
CA LEU A 48 -13.66 13.91 0.57
C LEU A 48 -13.69 14.36 2.04
N ASP A 49 -14.43 15.44 2.30
CA ASP A 49 -14.49 16.06 3.61
C ASP A 49 -15.04 15.08 4.66
N GLY A 50 -14.37 15.01 5.81
CA GLY A 50 -14.75 14.12 6.91
C GLY A 50 -14.24 12.69 6.77
N TYR A 51 -13.52 12.34 5.69
CA TYR A 51 -12.75 11.10 5.66
C TYR A 51 -11.40 11.27 6.38
N LYS A 52 -11.01 10.26 7.13
CA LYS A 52 -9.71 10.15 7.77
C LYS A 52 -9.06 8.83 7.40
N MET A 53 -7.78 8.89 7.04
CA MET A 53 -6.99 7.68 6.85
C MET A 53 -6.61 7.10 8.21
N VAL A 54 -6.88 5.81 8.38
CA VAL A 54 -6.50 5.03 9.54
C VAL A 54 -5.31 4.18 9.12
N ALA A 55 -4.11 4.69 9.35
CA ALA A 55 -2.86 3.99 9.08
C ALA A 55 -2.54 3.01 10.21
N SER A 56 -1.97 1.86 9.84
CA SER A 56 -1.58 0.82 10.79
C SER A 56 -0.39 0.03 10.22
N SER A 57 -0.59 -1.25 9.95
CA SER A 57 0.28 -2.07 9.12
C SER A 57 -0.57 -2.83 8.10
N GLU A 58 0.02 -3.48 7.11
CA GLU A 58 -0.76 -4.33 6.19
C GLU A 58 -1.59 -5.39 6.95
N SER A 59 -0.98 -6.08 7.92
CA SER A 59 -1.68 -7.07 8.73
C SER A 59 -2.75 -6.45 9.63
N GLY A 60 -2.49 -5.26 10.18
CA GLY A 60 -3.44 -4.51 10.99
C GLY A 60 -4.67 -4.08 10.17
N MET A 61 -4.42 -3.49 8.99
CA MET A 61 -5.44 -3.06 8.03
C MET A 61 -6.33 -4.23 7.61
N LEU A 62 -5.75 -5.38 7.25
CA LEU A 62 -6.51 -6.55 6.81
C LEU A 62 -7.27 -7.22 7.95
N SER A 63 -6.74 -7.17 9.18
CA SER A 63 -7.46 -7.65 10.36
C SER A 63 -8.67 -6.77 10.68
N GLU A 64 -8.56 -5.45 10.54
CA GLU A 64 -9.68 -4.53 10.71
C GLU A 64 -10.75 -4.71 9.61
N LEU A 65 -10.31 -4.85 8.35
CA LEU A 65 -11.21 -5.18 7.24
C LEU A 65 -12.00 -6.46 7.54
N ASP A 66 -11.33 -7.53 7.93
CA ASP A 66 -11.97 -8.82 8.26
C ASP A 66 -12.99 -8.68 9.39
N ARG A 67 -12.66 -7.92 10.45
CA ARG A 67 -13.59 -7.65 11.55
C ARG A 67 -14.82 -6.89 11.11
N ASN A 68 -14.67 -5.89 10.24
CA ASN A 68 -15.79 -5.11 9.73
C ASN A 68 -16.71 -5.96 8.86
N LEU A 69 -16.13 -6.74 7.93
CA LEU A 69 -16.91 -7.62 7.07
C LEU A 69 -17.67 -8.69 7.86
N LYS A 70 -17.08 -9.27 8.91
CA LYS A 70 -17.75 -10.22 9.83
C LYS A 70 -18.89 -9.59 10.65
N ARG A 71 -18.95 -8.27 10.73
CA ARG A 71 -19.98 -7.51 11.46
C ARG A 71 -20.95 -6.82 10.51
N ASP A 72 -20.95 -7.20 9.23
CA ASP A 72 -21.75 -6.59 8.16
C ASP A 72 -21.57 -5.07 8.07
N LYS A 73 -20.37 -4.57 8.42
CA LYS A 73 -20.01 -3.16 8.34
C LYS A 73 -19.32 -2.85 7.03
N TRP A 74 -19.64 -1.69 6.47
CA TRP A 74 -18.97 -1.20 5.28
C TRP A 74 -17.51 -0.85 5.61
N SER A 75 -16.64 -0.99 4.61
CA SER A 75 -15.22 -0.66 4.76
C SER A 75 -14.67 -0.15 3.45
N LEU A 76 -13.86 0.90 3.56
CA LEU A 76 -13.09 1.46 2.46
C LEU A 76 -11.61 1.22 2.76
N VAL A 77 -10.92 0.57 1.84
CA VAL A 77 -9.51 0.17 1.97
C VAL A 77 -8.69 0.79 0.84
N ASN A 78 -7.51 1.26 1.19
CA ASN A 78 -6.45 1.60 0.25
C ASN A 78 -5.89 0.30 -0.37
N ALA A 79 -6.54 -0.16 -1.43
CA ALA A 79 -6.23 -1.41 -2.12
C ALA A 79 -5.18 -1.24 -3.22
N TRP A 80 -4.40 -2.28 -3.50
CA TRP A 80 -3.49 -2.37 -4.65
C TRP A 80 -3.50 -3.77 -5.27
N SER A 81 -3.09 -3.88 -6.54
CA SER A 81 -3.02 -5.15 -7.27
C SER A 81 -1.63 -5.34 -7.87
N PRO A 82 -1.07 -6.57 -7.88
CA PRO A 82 -1.64 -7.82 -7.37
C PRO A 82 -1.61 -7.93 -5.83
N HIS A 83 -2.68 -8.41 -5.22
CA HIS A 83 -2.74 -8.68 -3.78
C HIS A 83 -3.70 -9.83 -3.43
N TRP A 84 -3.33 -10.66 -2.45
CA TRP A 84 -4.06 -11.88 -2.07
C TRP A 84 -5.44 -11.60 -1.45
N MET A 85 -5.67 -10.38 -0.96
CA MET A 85 -6.94 -10.01 -0.32
C MET A 85 -8.14 -10.14 -1.27
N PHE A 86 -7.95 -9.95 -2.57
CA PHE A 86 -9.01 -10.08 -3.57
C PHE A 86 -9.48 -11.52 -3.77
N SER A 87 -8.64 -12.50 -3.47
CA SER A 87 -9.02 -13.91 -3.47
C SER A 87 -9.74 -14.33 -2.19
N LYS A 88 -9.49 -13.63 -1.08
CA LYS A 88 -10.07 -13.96 0.23
C LYS A 88 -11.41 -13.27 0.49
N TRP A 89 -11.55 -12.01 0.08
CA TRP A 89 -12.75 -11.22 0.31
C TRP A 89 -13.32 -10.70 -1.00
N SER A 90 -14.65 -10.54 -1.05
CA SER A 90 -15.36 -9.94 -2.18
C SER A 90 -15.18 -8.41 -2.17
N LEU A 91 -14.07 -7.96 -2.74
CA LEU A 91 -13.69 -6.55 -2.89
C LEU A 91 -13.90 -6.08 -4.32
N ARG A 92 -14.15 -4.78 -4.49
CA ARG A 92 -14.30 -4.13 -5.80
C ARG A 92 -13.66 -2.75 -5.74
N TYR A 93 -13.02 -2.34 -6.84
CA TYR A 93 -12.54 -0.97 -7.00
C TYR A 93 -13.69 0.00 -7.26
N LEU A 94 -13.56 1.21 -6.74
CA LEU A 94 -14.40 2.33 -7.14
C LEU A 94 -13.84 2.95 -8.41
N ASP A 95 -14.71 3.43 -9.28
CA ASP A 95 -14.31 4.19 -10.46
C ASP A 95 -13.60 5.48 -10.02
N ASP A 96 -12.49 5.79 -10.70
CA ASP A 96 -11.68 6.99 -10.48
C ASP A 96 -11.73 7.93 -11.72
N PRO A 97 -12.80 8.74 -11.87
CA PRO A 97 -12.95 9.66 -13.01
C PRO A 97 -11.75 10.59 -13.25
N LYS A 98 -11.07 11.01 -12.18
CA LYS A 98 -9.89 11.89 -12.21
C LYS A 98 -8.57 11.16 -12.44
N LYS A 99 -8.59 9.82 -12.47
CA LYS A 99 -7.43 8.95 -12.71
C LYS A 99 -6.24 9.26 -11.78
N ILE A 100 -6.55 9.58 -10.52
CA ILE A 100 -5.55 9.87 -9.49
C ILE A 100 -4.68 8.64 -9.22
N PHE A 101 -5.30 7.46 -9.17
CA PHE A 101 -4.61 6.18 -8.95
C PHE A 101 -4.01 5.60 -10.24
N GLY A 102 -4.14 6.31 -11.36
CA GLY A 102 -3.59 5.90 -12.65
C GLY A 102 -4.41 4.82 -13.36
N GLY A 103 -3.74 4.12 -14.29
CA GLY A 103 -4.29 3.01 -15.07
C GLY A 103 -3.62 1.69 -14.70
N ALA A 104 -3.05 0.99 -15.68
CA ALA A 104 -2.23 -0.20 -15.40
C ALA A 104 -0.93 0.20 -14.68
N GLU A 105 -0.83 -0.12 -13.40
CA GLU A 105 0.40 0.04 -12.61
C GLU A 105 1.47 -0.95 -13.09
N GLN A 106 2.73 -0.50 -13.17
CA GLN A 106 3.89 -1.31 -13.50
C GLN A 106 4.83 -1.36 -12.30
N ILE A 107 5.24 -2.55 -11.87
CA ILE A 107 6.21 -2.72 -10.80
C ILE A 107 7.61 -2.62 -11.42
N HIS A 108 8.35 -1.58 -11.05
CA HIS A 108 9.73 -1.36 -11.49
C HIS A 108 10.71 -1.69 -10.36
N ALA A 109 11.66 -2.58 -10.63
CA ALA A 109 12.80 -2.80 -9.74
C ALA A 109 13.83 -1.66 -9.96
N VAL A 110 13.98 -0.78 -8.97
CA VAL A 110 14.98 0.29 -8.99
C VAL A 110 16.15 -0.12 -8.11
N ALA A 111 17.37 -0.06 -8.63
CA ALA A 111 18.59 -0.34 -7.90
C ALA A 111 19.55 0.85 -7.97
N ARG A 112 20.44 0.96 -6.97
CA ARG A 112 21.50 1.98 -6.95
C ARG A 112 22.36 1.91 -8.22
N LYS A 113 22.85 3.06 -8.68
CA LYS A 113 23.74 3.13 -9.86
C LYS A 113 24.95 2.19 -9.66
N GLY A 114 25.19 1.30 -10.62
CA GLY A 114 26.25 0.29 -10.55
C GLY A 114 25.87 -1.04 -9.87
N PHE A 115 24.60 -1.25 -9.48
CA PHE A 115 24.14 -2.52 -8.91
C PHE A 115 24.27 -3.72 -9.86
N SER A 116 24.13 -3.49 -11.17
CA SER A 116 24.32 -4.51 -12.20
C SER A 116 25.80 -4.80 -12.52
N ALA A 117 26.73 -4.00 -11.99
CA ALA A 117 28.15 -4.27 -12.15
C ALA A 117 28.57 -5.42 -11.23
N PRO A 118 29.48 -6.30 -11.66
CA PRO A 118 30.03 -7.33 -10.80
C PRO A 118 30.61 -6.69 -9.53
N PRO A 119 30.46 -7.33 -8.35
CA PRO A 119 31.01 -6.80 -7.11
C PRO A 119 32.50 -6.55 -7.29
N ALA A 120 32.95 -5.36 -6.90
CA ALA A 120 34.37 -5.04 -6.89
C ALA A 120 35.13 -6.14 -6.14
N PRO A 121 36.31 -6.57 -6.63
CA PRO A 121 37.10 -7.60 -5.96
C PRO A 121 37.29 -7.18 -4.51
N ARG A 122 36.79 -8.00 -3.58
CA ARG A 122 37.02 -7.76 -2.16
C ARG A 122 38.53 -7.87 -1.96
N HIS A 123 39.19 -6.76 -1.62
CA HIS A 123 40.54 -6.81 -1.09
C HIS A 123 40.51 -7.62 0.21
N ARG A 124 40.71 -8.93 0.10
CA ARG A 124 41.20 -9.72 1.21
C ARG A 124 42.59 -9.16 1.50
N LYS A 125 42.77 -8.52 2.66
CA LYS A 125 44.12 -8.33 3.20
C LYS A 125 44.80 -9.71 3.16
N PRO A 126 46.03 -9.83 2.60
CA PRO A 126 46.76 -11.07 2.72
C PRO A 126 46.87 -11.39 4.22
N ALA A 127 46.53 -12.62 4.60
CA ALA A 127 46.82 -13.10 5.94
C ALA A 127 48.32 -12.93 6.17
N ALA A 128 48.71 -12.30 7.28
CA ALA A 128 50.10 -12.17 7.64
C ALA A 128 50.72 -13.58 7.68
N ALA A 129 51.76 -13.81 6.88
CA ALA A 129 52.50 -15.06 6.93
C ALA A 129 53.04 -15.27 8.35
N PRO A 130 52.97 -16.49 8.90
CA PRO A 130 53.57 -16.76 10.19
C PRO A 130 55.08 -16.49 10.09
N ARG A 131 55.60 -15.62 10.96
CA ARG A 131 57.05 -15.41 11.07
C ARG A 131 57.65 -16.70 11.60
N CYS A 132 58.47 -17.38 10.79
CA CYS A 132 59.34 -18.43 11.30
C CYS A 132 60.32 -17.80 12.31
N ALA A 133 60.32 -18.28 13.54
CA ALA A 133 61.37 -17.98 14.50
C ALA A 133 62.66 -18.72 14.09
N PRO A 134 63.83 -18.09 14.18
CA PRO A 134 65.09 -18.81 13.97
C PRO A 134 65.32 -19.75 15.15
N ALA A 135 65.65 -21.01 14.85
CA ALA A 135 66.18 -21.94 15.83
C ALA A 135 67.64 -21.52 16.15
N GLY A 136 67.90 -21.25 17.43
CA GLY A 136 69.22 -20.95 17.98
C GLY A 136 69.17 -21.06 19.49
#